data_AF-A0A9P5XIE4-F1
#
_entry.id   AF-A0A9P5XIE4-F1
#
_cell.length_a   1.000
_cell.length_b   1.000
_cell.length_c   1.000
_cell.angle_alpha   90.00
_cell.angle_beta   90.00
_cell.angle_gamma   90.00
#
_symmetry.space_group_name_H-M   'P 1'
#
loop_
_entity.id
_entity.type
_entity.pdbx_description
1 polymer ?
#
loop_
_entity_poly.entity_id
_entity_poly.type
_entity_poly.pdbx_seq_one_letter_code
_entity_poly.pdbx_strand_id
1 'polypeptide(L)'
;MSFNFNDPIGVQALLDQIKSSSAWQELSAASAGPSEPPTVLRKEIVTNTAEPAVNNTSGSSVATLLSQLQSPPDVWDSSKSITASSSVHSATNNQEQLPGRTLSRPYVQPEGLTASGQDIRLLDFDESMPLLLRLSRETSFIDEMKKIKQDQDTLERQLWDERQAIHKEYEDKLKAAKTKCASISRHEAEMLVDAHKKELRRFDRDRALPAWDSLVSRQQAKLQRLQVPTMHITSDPSVRELQQRVIQLLTSIMGPSIK
;
A
#
# COMPACT_ATOMS: atom_id res chain seq x y z
N MET A 1 -17.33 -0.46 6.79
CA MET A 1 -18.07 0.39 5.84
C MET A 1 -17.06 1.22 5.06
N SER A 2 -17.04 1.09 3.73
CA SER A 2 -16.10 1.82 2.87
C SER A 2 -16.65 3.23 2.62
N PHE A 3 -16.02 4.25 3.19
CA PHE A 3 -16.37 5.64 2.91
C PHE A 3 -16.00 5.95 1.44
N ASN A 4 -17.02 6.18 0.62
CA ASN A 4 -16.86 6.45 -0.79
C ASN A 4 -16.60 7.95 -0.98
N PHE A 5 -15.33 8.34 -1.16
CA PHE A 5 -14.88 9.73 -1.29
C PHE A 5 -15.46 10.48 -2.51
N ASN A 6 -16.23 9.81 -3.36
CA ASN A 6 -16.88 10.39 -4.54
C ASN A 6 -18.37 10.73 -4.33
N ASP A 7 -18.92 10.62 -3.13
CA ASP A 7 -20.29 11.08 -2.86
C ASP A 7 -20.31 12.59 -2.56
N PRO A 8 -20.84 13.45 -3.45
CA PRO A 8 -20.88 14.89 -3.25
C PRO A 8 -21.74 15.28 -2.03
N ILE A 9 -22.73 14.46 -1.66
CA ILE A 9 -23.62 14.74 -0.52
C ILE A 9 -22.86 14.51 0.79
N GLY A 10 -22.06 13.44 0.87
CA GLY A 10 -21.23 13.14 2.04
C GLY A 10 -20.17 14.22 2.31
N VAL A 11 -19.56 14.76 1.25
CA VAL A 11 -18.60 15.87 1.38
C VAL A 11 -19.27 17.16 1.84
N GLN A 12 -20.49 17.45 1.36
CA GLN A 12 -21.28 18.61 1.80
C GLN A 12 -21.61 18.51 3.30
N ALA A 13 -22.05 17.33 3.76
CA ALA A 13 -22.36 17.09 5.17
C ALA A 13 -21.12 17.25 6.07
N LEU A 14 -19.95 16.78 5.61
CA LEU A 14 -18.69 16.95 6.36
C LEU A 14 -18.28 18.44 6.44
N LEU A 15 -18.45 19.20 5.36
CA LEU A 15 -18.15 20.63 5.35
C LEU A 15 -19.08 21.43 6.25
N ASP A 16 -20.38 21.11 6.27
CA ASP A 16 -21.32 21.75 7.18
C ASP A 16 -21.03 21.38 8.64
N GLN A 17 -20.62 20.13 8.89
CA GLN A 17 -20.18 19.70 10.21
C GLN A 17 -18.92 20.45 10.67
N ILE A 18 -17.93 20.64 9.79
CA ILE A 18 -16.71 21.41 10.09
C ILE A 18 -17.06 22.88 10.38
N LYS A 19 -17.96 23.50 9.59
CA LYS A 19 -18.42 24.88 9.82
C LYS A 19 -19.21 25.05 11.12
N SER A 20 -19.96 24.02 11.51
CA SER A 20 -20.70 24.01 12.78
C SER A 20 -19.81 23.79 14.01
N SER A 21 -18.55 23.37 13.81
CA SER A 21 -17.61 23.13 14.92
C SER A 21 -17.11 24.44 15.52
N SER A 22 -17.25 24.56 16.85
CA SER A 22 -16.84 25.73 17.65
C SER A 22 -15.38 26.13 17.42
N ALA A 23 -14.50 25.18 17.12
CA ALA A 23 -13.07 25.43 16.87
C ALA A 23 -12.84 26.32 15.63
N TRP A 24 -13.71 26.25 14.63
CA TRP A 24 -13.62 27.14 13.46
C TRP A 24 -14.17 28.53 13.74
N GLN A 25 -15.21 28.64 14.58
CA GLN A 25 -15.76 29.93 14.96
C GLN A 25 -14.75 30.78 15.74
N GLU A 26 -14.01 30.18 16.67
CA GLU A 26 -12.97 30.87 17.45
C GLU A 26 -11.82 31.40 16.57
N LEU A 27 -11.36 30.62 15.59
CA LEU A 27 -10.30 31.04 14.65
C LEU A 27 -10.78 32.14 13.70
N SER A 28 -12.04 32.07 13.24
CA SER A 28 -12.60 33.09 12.35
C SER A 28 -12.81 34.43 13.06
N ALA A 29 -13.20 34.40 14.34
CA ALA A 29 -13.34 35.60 15.16
C ALA A 29 -11.99 36.25 15.49
N ALA A 30 -10.94 35.46 15.69
CA ALA A 30 -9.59 35.96 15.93
C ALA A 30 -8.96 36.69 14.71
N SER A 31 -9.46 36.45 13.49
CA SER A 31 -8.95 37.06 12.26
C SER A 31 -9.62 38.40 11.91
N ALA A 32 -10.67 38.82 12.62
CA ALA A 32 -11.30 40.13 12.47
C ALA A 32 -10.74 41.09 13.53
N GLY A 33 -9.53 41.59 13.30
CA GLY A 33 -8.76 42.35 14.30
C GLY A 33 -9.23 43.78 14.60
N PRO A 34 -8.54 44.52 15.48
CA PRO A 34 -8.58 45.97 15.52
C PRO A 34 -7.34 46.59 14.85
N SER A 35 -7.57 47.46 13.88
CA SER A 35 -6.57 48.28 13.19
C SER A 35 -6.19 49.53 14.00
N GLU A 36 -4.92 49.68 14.40
CA GLU A 36 -4.29 50.99 14.65
C GLU A 36 -2.77 50.96 14.31
N PRO A 37 -2.18 52.06 13.78
CA PRO A 37 -0.78 52.12 13.33
C PRO A 37 0.11 52.97 14.29
N PRO A 38 1.39 53.31 13.99
CA PRO A 38 2.55 52.71 14.64
C PRO A 38 3.41 53.71 15.44
N THR A 39 4.13 53.29 16.49
CA THR A 39 5.18 54.12 17.11
C THR A 39 6.30 53.29 17.78
N VAL A 40 7.47 53.26 17.11
CA VAL A 40 8.85 53.55 17.60
C VAL A 40 9.54 52.63 18.66
N LEU A 41 10.65 52.02 18.19
CA LEU A 41 11.98 51.78 18.84
C LEU A 41 12.17 50.85 20.04
N ARG A 42 13.24 50.04 19.91
CA ARG A 42 14.39 49.85 20.85
C ARG A 42 14.51 48.51 21.61
N LYS A 43 15.45 47.70 21.10
CA LYS A 43 16.64 47.09 21.75
C LYS A 43 16.57 46.46 23.17
N GLU A 44 17.16 45.25 23.23
CA GLU A 44 17.93 44.59 24.31
C GLU A 44 17.37 43.28 24.92
N ILE A 45 18.08 42.21 24.56
CA ILE A 45 18.62 41.08 25.35
C ILE A 45 18.31 41.11 26.86
N VAL A 46 17.81 39.98 27.42
CA VAL A 46 18.37 39.20 28.55
C VAL A 46 17.37 38.10 29.01
N THR A 47 17.95 36.95 29.37
CA THR A 47 17.46 35.71 29.97
C THR A 47 16.61 35.82 31.26
N ASN A 48 15.60 34.95 31.44
CA ASN A 48 15.48 33.95 32.54
C ASN A 48 14.06 33.35 32.71
N THR A 49 14.05 32.03 32.89
CA THR A 49 13.37 31.21 33.93
C THR A 49 12.08 31.73 34.60
N ALA A 50 10.98 30.97 34.47
CA ALA A 50 10.23 30.32 35.55
C ALA A 50 8.80 29.90 35.12
N GLU A 51 8.34 28.76 35.64
CA GLU A 51 6.95 28.25 35.60
C GLU A 51 5.92 29.28 36.12
N PRO A 52 4.62 29.13 35.75
CA PRO A 52 3.71 28.47 36.69
C PRO A 52 2.56 27.64 36.07
N ALA A 53 2.23 26.56 36.78
CA ALA A 53 0.91 26.12 37.25
C ALA A 53 -0.35 26.16 36.34
N VAL A 54 -0.87 24.94 36.13
CA VAL A 54 -2.26 24.46 36.26
C VAL A 54 -3.38 25.29 35.62
N ASN A 55 -3.97 24.77 34.54
CA ASN A 55 -5.39 24.98 34.24
C ASN A 55 -6.04 23.74 33.62
N ASN A 56 -7.01 23.21 34.37
CA ASN A 56 -7.94 22.16 33.96
C ASN A 56 -8.69 22.58 32.71
N THR A 57 -8.47 21.87 31.61
CA THR A 57 -9.34 21.95 30.44
C THR A 57 -9.90 20.57 30.17
N SER A 58 -11.21 20.41 30.39
CA SER A 58 -12.00 19.22 30.12
C SER A 58 -11.94 18.87 28.64
N GLY A 59 -10.91 18.11 28.26
CA GLY A 59 -10.81 17.49 26.95
C GLY A 59 -11.84 16.38 26.82
N SER A 60 -12.94 16.67 26.14
CA SER A 60 -13.85 15.66 25.59
C SER A 60 -13.03 14.62 24.81
N SER A 61 -12.85 13.47 25.45
CA SER A 61 -12.00 12.39 24.97
C SER A 61 -12.62 11.76 23.73
N VAL A 62 -11.85 11.75 22.64
CA VAL A 62 -12.15 11.10 21.35
C VAL A 62 -12.58 9.62 21.54
N ALA A 63 -12.20 8.99 22.65
CA ALA A 63 -12.62 7.65 23.03
C ALA A 63 -14.15 7.50 23.16
N THR A 64 -14.87 8.52 23.64
CA THR A 64 -16.33 8.47 23.78
C THR A 64 -17.05 8.52 22.42
N LEU A 65 -16.47 9.23 21.45
CA LEU A 65 -17.00 9.30 20.07
C LEU A 65 -16.75 8.00 19.29
N LEU A 66 -15.62 7.33 19.51
CA LEU A 66 -15.34 6.03 18.90
C LEU A 66 -16.24 4.92 19.45
N SER A 67 -16.64 5.01 20.72
CA SER A 67 -17.55 4.05 21.33
C SER A 67 -18.98 4.14 20.77
N GLN A 68 -19.37 5.28 20.19
CA GLN A 68 -20.69 5.51 19.60
C GLN A 68 -20.82 5.04 18.14
N LEU A 69 -19.70 4.73 17.48
CA LEU A 69 -19.67 4.23 16.09
C LEU A 69 -19.72 2.70 15.98
N GLN A 70 -19.74 1.96 17.09
CA GLN A 70 -19.70 0.49 17.11
C GLN A 70 -21.07 -0.19 17.32
N SER A 71 -22.19 0.52 17.28
CA SER A 71 -23.52 -0.10 17.34
C SER A 71 -23.96 -0.59 15.95
N PRO A 72 -24.18 -1.89 15.71
CA PRO A 72 -24.67 -2.41 14.44
C PRO A 72 -26.17 -2.13 14.26
N PRO A 73 -26.64 -1.72 13.06
CA PRO A 73 -28.06 -1.62 12.77
C PRO A 73 -28.67 -2.98 12.44
N ASP A 74 -29.92 -3.13 12.88
CA ASP A 74 -30.80 -4.28 12.73
C ASP A 74 -31.05 -4.73 11.29
N VAL A 75 -31.35 -6.02 11.22
CA VAL A 75 -31.53 -6.88 10.07
C VAL A 75 -32.71 -6.44 9.19
N TRP A 76 -32.47 -6.22 7.91
CA TRP A 76 -33.53 -6.17 6.89
C TRP A 76 -33.32 -7.32 5.90
N ASP A 77 -34.28 -8.24 5.97
CA ASP A 77 -34.50 -9.38 5.10
C ASP A 77 -34.79 -8.90 3.66
N SER A 78 -34.09 -9.46 2.68
CA SER A 78 -34.38 -9.29 1.26
C SER A 78 -33.94 -10.52 0.50
N SER A 79 -34.75 -11.55 0.69
CA SER A 79 -34.84 -12.73 -0.17
C SER A 79 -35.34 -12.31 -1.57
N LYS A 80 -34.41 -12.21 -2.53
CA LYS A 80 -34.74 -12.20 -3.97
C LYS A 80 -34.09 -13.39 -4.66
N SER A 81 -34.95 -14.35 -4.94
CA SER A 81 -34.79 -15.47 -5.87
C SER A 81 -34.28 -15.00 -7.23
N ILE A 82 -33.17 -15.56 -7.70
CA ILE A 82 -32.76 -15.47 -9.11
C ILE A 82 -32.66 -16.88 -9.67
N THR A 83 -33.60 -17.13 -10.56
CA THR A 83 -33.82 -18.27 -11.42
C THR A 83 -32.60 -18.64 -12.26
N ALA A 84 -32.33 -19.94 -12.29
CA ALA A 84 -31.43 -20.60 -13.22
C ALA A 84 -31.83 -20.31 -14.67
N SER A 85 -30.83 -20.05 -15.52
CA SER A 85 -30.97 -20.09 -16.98
C SER A 85 -29.84 -20.91 -17.55
N SER A 86 -30.23 -22.11 -17.96
CA SER A 86 -29.51 -23.09 -18.75
C SER A 86 -29.05 -22.46 -20.07
N SER A 87 -27.76 -22.58 -20.40
CA SER A 87 -27.30 -22.38 -21.77
C SER A 87 -26.47 -23.57 -22.21
N VAL A 88 -26.93 -24.18 -23.30
CA VAL A 88 -26.49 -25.43 -23.88
C VAL A 88 -25.92 -25.09 -25.26
N HIS A 89 -24.60 -25.15 -25.42
CA HIS A 89 -23.95 -25.13 -26.74
C HIS A 89 -22.89 -26.24 -26.71
N SER A 90 -23.23 -27.44 -27.17
CA SER A 90 -23.10 -27.93 -28.55
C SER A 90 -21.66 -27.98 -29.06
N ALA A 91 -21.27 -29.22 -29.34
CA ALA A 91 -20.01 -29.68 -29.87
C ALA A 91 -19.67 -29.07 -31.24
N THR A 92 -18.37 -28.86 -31.48
CA THR A 92 -17.83 -28.97 -32.84
C THR A 92 -16.48 -29.64 -32.78
N ASN A 93 -16.51 -30.88 -33.24
CA ASN A 93 -15.42 -31.79 -33.51
C ASN A 93 -14.65 -31.27 -34.73
N ASN A 94 -13.35 -31.00 -34.61
CA ASN A 94 -12.45 -30.95 -35.77
C ASN A 94 -11.16 -31.67 -35.44
N GLN A 95 -11.13 -32.89 -35.94
CA GLN A 95 -10.06 -33.85 -35.97
C GLN A 95 -9.22 -33.56 -37.22
N GLU A 96 -8.03 -32.96 -37.04
CA GLU A 96 -7.03 -32.88 -38.11
C GLU A 96 -5.82 -33.72 -37.71
N GLN A 97 -5.71 -34.87 -38.35
CA GLN A 97 -4.59 -35.81 -38.26
C GLN A 97 -3.41 -35.27 -39.06
N LEU A 98 -2.21 -35.34 -38.49
CA LEU A 98 -0.94 -35.33 -39.23
C LEU A 98 -0.01 -36.44 -38.70
N PRO A 99 0.70 -37.17 -39.59
CA PRO A 99 1.48 -38.34 -39.22
C PRO A 99 2.95 -38.02 -38.91
N GLY A 100 3.47 -38.69 -37.88
CA GLY A 100 4.79 -39.33 -37.89
C GLY A 100 6.04 -38.48 -38.09
N ARG A 101 6.72 -38.18 -36.98
CA ARG A 101 8.19 -38.19 -36.92
C ARG A 101 8.69 -38.48 -35.50
N THR A 102 8.98 -39.75 -35.28
CA THR A 102 9.76 -40.29 -34.16
C THR A 102 11.23 -39.98 -34.37
N LEU A 103 11.83 -39.11 -33.55
CA LEU A 103 13.26 -39.18 -33.24
C LEU A 103 13.49 -38.83 -31.76
N SER A 104 14.00 -39.84 -31.08
CA SER A 104 14.51 -39.94 -29.71
C SER A 104 15.01 -38.62 -29.11
N ARG A 105 14.24 -38.10 -28.14
CA ARG A 105 14.71 -37.08 -27.21
C ARG A 105 15.49 -37.77 -26.08
N PRO A 106 16.77 -37.47 -25.85
CA PRO A 106 17.51 -38.03 -24.74
C PRO A 106 16.83 -37.60 -23.43
N TYR A 107 16.44 -38.59 -22.65
CA TYR A 107 15.90 -38.43 -21.31
C TYR A 107 17.02 -37.89 -20.42
N VAL A 108 17.06 -36.57 -20.26
CA VAL A 108 17.87 -35.93 -19.23
C VAL A 108 17.23 -36.31 -17.91
N GLN A 109 17.88 -37.22 -17.19
CA GLN A 109 17.50 -37.58 -15.82
C GLN A 109 17.53 -36.30 -14.96
N PRO A 110 16.43 -35.95 -14.28
CA PRO A 110 16.48 -34.94 -13.23
C PRO A 110 17.22 -35.55 -12.04
N GLU A 111 18.53 -35.32 -11.96
CA GLU A 111 19.33 -35.64 -10.78
C GLU A 111 18.93 -34.72 -9.62
N GLY A 112 18.46 -35.31 -8.52
CA GLY A 112 18.26 -34.60 -7.26
C GLY A 112 17.00 -34.98 -6.47
N LEU A 113 16.67 -36.26 -6.34
CA LEU A 113 15.69 -36.71 -5.34
C LEU A 113 16.43 -37.19 -4.09
N THR A 114 16.49 -36.34 -3.07
CA THR A 114 16.92 -36.72 -1.72
C THR A 114 15.92 -37.73 -1.14
N ALA A 115 16.41 -38.73 -0.40
CA ALA A 115 15.72 -39.99 -0.10
C ALA A 115 14.49 -39.91 0.83
N SER A 116 14.03 -38.71 1.23
CA SER A 116 12.72 -38.51 1.85
C SER A 116 11.72 -37.74 0.98
N GLY A 117 12.12 -37.29 -0.21
CA GLY A 117 11.29 -36.97 -1.40
C GLY A 117 10.14 -35.97 -1.27
N GLN A 118 9.81 -35.49 -0.07
CA GLN A 118 8.71 -34.57 0.14
C GLN A 118 9.06 -33.23 -0.49
N ASP A 119 8.21 -32.80 -1.40
CA ASP A 119 8.31 -31.49 -2.03
C ASP A 119 8.10 -30.41 -0.96
N ILE A 120 9.19 -29.71 -0.61
CA ILE A 120 9.21 -28.66 0.42
C ILE A 120 8.20 -27.53 0.13
N ARG A 121 7.72 -27.45 -1.12
CA ARG A 121 6.69 -26.51 -1.57
C ARG A 121 5.28 -26.82 -1.07
N LEU A 122 5.01 -28.07 -0.69
CA LEU A 122 3.67 -28.57 -0.33
C LEU A 122 3.53 -28.88 1.17
N LEU A 123 4.54 -28.54 1.98
CA LEU A 123 4.48 -28.67 3.43
C LEU A 123 3.40 -27.75 3.99
N ASP A 124 2.68 -28.24 4.99
CA ASP A 124 1.77 -27.39 5.75
C ASP A 124 2.56 -26.42 6.66
N PHE A 125 1.89 -25.38 7.13
CA PHE A 125 2.49 -24.37 8.01
C PHE A 125 3.10 -25.01 9.26
N ASP A 126 2.39 -25.95 9.89
CA ASP A 126 2.86 -26.62 11.12
C ASP A 126 4.11 -27.49 10.86
N GLU A 127 4.16 -28.17 9.72
CA GLU A 127 5.31 -28.99 9.32
C GLU A 127 6.53 -28.13 8.96
N SER A 128 6.31 -26.89 8.52
CA SER A 128 7.38 -25.95 8.17
C SER A 128 8.13 -25.39 9.38
N MET A 129 7.51 -25.34 10.55
CA MET A 129 8.03 -24.66 11.75
C MET A 129 9.45 -25.11 12.16
N PRO A 130 9.75 -26.42 12.31
CA PRO A 130 11.09 -26.85 12.70
C PRO A 130 12.16 -26.48 11.67
N LEU A 131 11.78 -26.44 10.38
CA LEU A 131 12.68 -26.06 9.29
C LEU A 131 13.00 -24.57 9.32
N LEU A 132 11.98 -23.72 9.58
CA LEU A 132 12.16 -22.27 9.70
C LEU A 132 13.07 -21.91 10.89
N LEU A 133 12.91 -22.59 12.03
CA LEU A 133 13.79 -22.42 13.20
C LEU A 133 15.23 -22.85 12.95
N ARG A 134 15.45 -23.82 12.06
CA ARG A 134 16.79 -24.21 11.63
C ARG A 134 17.40 -23.15 10.73
N LEU A 135 16.68 -22.69 9.71
CA LEU A 135 17.13 -21.65 8.77
C LEU A 135 17.47 -20.34 9.49
N SER A 136 16.69 -19.95 10.50
CA SER A 136 16.93 -18.71 11.24
C SER A 136 18.24 -18.71 12.05
N ARG A 137 18.89 -19.87 12.24
CA ARG A 137 20.18 -19.99 12.92
C ARG A 137 21.37 -19.89 11.96
N GLU A 138 21.13 -19.96 10.65
CA GLU A 138 22.17 -19.94 9.63
C GLU A 138 22.52 -18.49 9.27
N THR A 139 23.79 -18.08 9.50
CA THR A 139 24.24 -16.71 9.23
C THR A 139 24.16 -16.33 7.75
N SER A 140 24.49 -17.26 6.85
CA SER A 140 24.38 -17.06 5.41
C SER A 140 22.94 -16.76 4.97
N PHE A 141 21.96 -17.45 5.57
CA PHE A 141 20.55 -17.19 5.33
C PHE A 141 20.14 -15.80 5.83
N ILE A 142 20.58 -15.41 7.03
CA ILE A 142 20.33 -14.08 7.59
C ILE A 142 20.87 -12.98 6.65
N ASP A 143 22.08 -13.14 6.12
CA ASP A 143 22.68 -12.17 5.21
C ASP A 143 21.91 -12.08 3.88
N GLU A 144 21.43 -13.21 3.35
CA GLU A 144 20.60 -13.19 2.15
C GLU A 144 19.23 -12.55 2.38
N MET A 145 18.65 -12.70 3.57
CA MET A 145 17.41 -12.04 3.98
C MET A 145 17.60 -10.53 4.12
N LYS A 146 18.71 -10.08 4.72
CA LYS A 146 19.08 -8.65 4.76
C LYS A 146 19.21 -8.08 3.35
N LYS A 147 19.86 -8.81 2.45
CA LYS A 147 19.98 -8.40 1.05
C LYS A 147 18.62 -8.29 0.36
N ILE A 148 17.71 -9.24 0.58
CA ILE A 148 16.32 -9.16 0.07
C ILE A 148 15.63 -7.88 0.56
N LYS A 149 15.78 -7.55 1.84
CA LYS A 149 15.22 -6.33 2.44
C LYS A 149 15.83 -5.05 1.86
N GLN A 150 17.15 -5.03 1.70
CA GLN A 150 17.86 -3.91 1.07
C GLN A 150 17.41 -3.69 -0.39
N ASP A 151 17.24 -4.77 -1.15
CA ASP A 151 16.72 -4.71 -2.53
C ASP A 151 15.30 -4.12 -2.56
N GLN A 152 14.45 -4.49 -1.59
CA GLN A 152 13.12 -3.91 -1.41
C GLN A 152 13.20 -2.41 -1.08
N ASP A 153 13.98 -2.02 -0.09
CA ASP A 153 14.10 -0.61 0.34
C ASP A 153 14.65 0.28 -0.77
N THR A 154 15.59 -0.26 -1.56
CA THR A 154 16.15 0.43 -2.71
C THR A 154 15.07 0.67 -3.77
N LEU A 155 14.25 -0.34 -4.08
CA LEU A 155 13.15 -0.18 -5.03
C LEU A 155 12.08 0.79 -4.51
N GLU A 156 11.68 0.66 -3.25
CA GLU A 156 10.69 1.55 -2.63
C GLU A 156 11.15 3.01 -2.68
N ARG A 157 12.42 3.28 -2.34
CA ARG A 157 13.00 4.62 -2.45
C ARG A 157 13.01 5.13 -3.88
N GLN A 158 13.42 4.31 -4.85
CA GLN A 158 13.42 4.69 -6.27
C GLN A 158 12.02 5.03 -6.77
N LEU A 159 11.03 4.18 -6.50
CA LEU A 159 9.64 4.42 -6.93
C LEU A 159 9.03 5.64 -6.23
N TRP A 160 9.40 5.87 -4.97
CA TRP A 160 9.01 7.07 -4.24
C TRP A 160 9.60 8.33 -4.88
N ASP A 161 10.90 8.35 -5.15
CA ASP A 161 11.58 9.50 -5.76
C ASP A 161 11.03 9.80 -7.17
N GLU A 162 10.81 8.77 -7.99
CA GLU A 162 10.17 8.89 -9.32
C GLU A 162 8.76 9.49 -9.19
N ARG A 163 7.95 9.03 -8.22
CA ARG A 163 6.61 9.59 -7.95
C ARG A 163 6.66 11.04 -7.49
N GLN A 164 7.61 11.39 -6.61
CA GLN A 164 7.81 12.77 -6.14
C GLN A 164 8.25 13.70 -7.27
N ALA A 165 9.05 13.20 -8.22
CA ALA A 165 9.43 13.96 -9.41
C ALA A 165 8.21 14.34 -10.26
N ILE A 166 7.25 13.43 -10.45
CA ILE A 166 5.98 13.72 -11.14
C ILE A 166 5.21 14.84 -10.42
N HIS A 167 5.06 14.75 -9.10
CA HIS A 167 4.40 15.79 -8.32
C HIS A 167 5.06 17.16 -8.50
N LYS A 168 6.39 17.22 -8.34
CA LYS A 168 7.17 18.44 -8.49
C LYS A 168 7.03 19.04 -9.90
N GLU A 169 7.06 18.21 -10.94
CA GLU A 169 6.90 18.67 -12.32
C GLU A 169 5.57 19.40 -12.54
N TYR A 170 4.46 18.86 -12.02
CA TYR A 170 3.15 19.51 -12.16
C TYR A 170 2.97 20.73 -11.26
N GLU A 171 3.57 20.74 -10.07
CA GLU A 171 3.64 21.95 -9.26
C GLU A 171 4.40 23.06 -9.99
N ASP A 172 5.51 22.74 -10.63
CA ASP A 172 6.32 23.72 -11.38
C ASP A 172 5.58 24.22 -12.62
N LYS A 173 4.82 23.36 -13.32
CA LYS A 173 3.90 23.78 -14.40
C LYS A 173 2.83 24.74 -13.89
N LEU A 174 2.22 24.46 -12.74
CA LEU A 174 1.23 25.34 -12.12
C LEU A 174 1.82 26.70 -11.71
N LYS A 175 3.01 26.69 -11.09
CA LYS A 175 3.74 27.92 -10.74
C LYS A 175 4.08 28.73 -11.99
N ALA A 176 4.58 28.08 -13.04
CA ALA A 176 4.92 28.74 -14.29
C ALA A 176 3.69 29.35 -14.99
N ALA A 177 2.55 28.66 -15.02
CA ALA A 177 1.29 29.19 -15.57
C ALA A 177 0.81 30.41 -14.78
N LYS A 178 0.91 30.36 -13.44
CA LYS A 178 0.55 31.46 -12.54
C LYS A 178 1.45 32.69 -12.71
N THR A 179 2.73 32.48 -13.02
CA THR A 179 3.65 33.59 -13.28
C THR A 179 3.42 34.22 -14.65
N LYS A 180 3.02 33.42 -15.66
CA LYS A 180 2.76 33.92 -17.02
C LYS A 180 1.44 34.65 -17.15
N CYS A 181 0.40 34.20 -16.45
CA CYS A 181 -0.91 34.84 -16.42
C CYS A 181 -1.25 35.22 -14.98
N ALA A 182 -1.52 36.50 -14.72
CA ALA A 182 -1.89 36.99 -13.39
C ALA A 182 -3.04 36.18 -12.73
N SER A 183 -3.87 35.52 -13.54
CA SER A 183 -4.84 34.50 -13.12
C SER A 183 -4.87 33.35 -14.13
N ILE A 184 -4.63 32.11 -13.69
CA ILE A 184 -4.86 30.91 -14.49
C ILE A 184 -6.37 30.73 -14.68
N SER A 185 -6.81 30.44 -15.92
CA SER A 185 -8.21 30.11 -16.17
C SER A 185 -8.60 28.83 -15.42
N ARG A 186 -9.80 28.80 -14.84
CA ARG A 186 -10.31 27.60 -14.15
C ARG A 186 -10.17 26.33 -15.00
N HIS A 187 -10.47 26.43 -16.29
CA HIS A 187 -10.36 25.31 -17.21
C HIS A 187 -8.92 24.82 -17.38
N GLU A 188 -7.95 25.73 -17.43
CA GLU A 188 -6.53 25.38 -17.54
C GLU A 188 -6.02 24.70 -16.27
N ALA A 189 -6.45 25.19 -15.09
CA ALA A 189 -6.14 24.56 -13.82
C ALA A 189 -6.73 23.13 -13.75
N GLU A 190 -7.98 22.95 -14.18
CA GLU A 190 -8.63 21.63 -14.25
C GLU A 190 -7.88 20.69 -15.21
N MET A 191 -7.46 21.16 -16.39
CA MET A 191 -6.67 20.36 -17.33
C MET A 191 -5.32 19.92 -16.72
N LEU A 192 -4.62 20.80 -16.00
CA LEU A 192 -3.34 20.46 -15.37
C LEU A 192 -3.52 19.40 -14.27
N VAL A 193 -4.61 19.49 -13.50
CA VAL A 193 -4.95 18.49 -12.48
C VAL A 193 -5.28 17.14 -13.11
N ASP A 194 -6.03 17.12 -14.20
CA ASP A 194 -6.39 15.88 -14.89
C ASP A 194 -5.19 15.24 -15.59
N ALA A 195 -4.32 16.05 -16.19
CA ALA A 195 -3.04 15.59 -16.74
C ALA A 195 -2.16 14.96 -15.66
N HIS A 196 -2.01 15.63 -14.51
CA HIS A 196 -1.27 15.09 -13.35
C HIS A 196 -1.82 13.74 -12.89
N LYS A 197 -3.14 13.63 -12.69
CA LYS A 197 -3.78 12.36 -12.30
C LYS A 197 -3.56 11.26 -13.33
N LYS A 198 -3.65 11.60 -14.62
CA LYS A 198 -3.43 10.64 -15.71
C LYS A 198 -1.98 10.14 -15.73
N GLU A 199 -1.02 11.03 -15.54
CA GLU A 199 0.40 10.70 -15.47
C GLU A 199 0.72 9.80 -14.27
N LEU A 200 0.16 10.11 -13.10
CA LEU A 200 0.35 9.31 -11.89
C LEU A 200 -0.20 7.88 -12.06
N ARG A 201 -1.40 7.73 -12.65
CA ARG A 201 -1.96 6.40 -12.97
C ARG A 201 -1.12 5.64 -13.99
N ARG A 202 -0.58 6.36 -14.98
CA ARG A 202 0.29 5.77 -16.00
C ARG A 202 1.57 5.25 -15.36
N PHE A 203 2.20 6.04 -14.48
CA PHE A 203 3.36 5.61 -13.71
C PHE A 203 3.06 4.35 -12.89
N ASP A 204 1.94 4.32 -12.17
CA ASP A 204 1.59 3.18 -11.34
C ASP A 204 1.39 1.89 -12.16
N ARG A 205 0.64 2.00 -13.26
CA ARG A 205 0.34 0.87 -14.13
C ARG A 205 1.55 0.38 -14.93
N ASP A 206 2.31 1.30 -15.50
CA ASP A 206 3.33 0.96 -16.51
C ASP A 206 4.73 0.76 -15.87
N ARG A 207 4.97 1.33 -14.68
CA ARG A 207 6.29 1.34 -14.03
C ARG A 207 6.28 0.72 -12.64
N ALA A 208 5.45 1.21 -11.71
CA ALA A 208 5.52 0.80 -10.31
C ALA A 208 5.06 -0.65 -10.09
N LEU A 209 3.87 -1.02 -10.57
CA LEU A 209 3.33 -2.37 -10.40
C LEU A 209 4.20 -3.45 -11.06
N PRO A 210 4.65 -3.33 -12.33
CA PRO A 210 5.52 -4.33 -12.94
C PRO A 210 6.87 -4.49 -12.23
N ALA A 211 7.45 -3.37 -11.74
CA ALA A 211 8.70 -3.42 -10.99
C ALA A 211 8.53 -4.15 -9.65
N TRP A 212 7.40 -3.93 -8.97
CA TRP A 212 7.04 -4.61 -7.73
C TRP A 212 6.81 -6.11 -7.94
N ASP A 213 6.02 -6.49 -8.93
CA ASP A 213 5.76 -7.89 -9.27
C ASP A 213 7.04 -8.64 -9.64
N SER A 214 7.94 -7.96 -10.38
CA SER A 214 9.25 -8.50 -10.72
C SER A 214 10.13 -8.69 -9.46
N LEU A 215 10.09 -7.76 -8.51
CA LEU A 215 10.82 -7.89 -7.24
C LEU A 215 10.28 -9.07 -6.44
N VAL A 216 8.96 -9.16 -6.25
CA VAL A 216 8.31 -10.27 -5.52
C VAL A 216 8.67 -11.62 -6.15
N SER A 217 8.62 -11.72 -7.48
CA SER A 217 8.98 -12.95 -8.20
C SER A 217 10.45 -13.34 -7.95
N ARG A 218 11.38 -12.36 -7.95
CA ARG A 218 12.80 -12.61 -7.62
C ARG A 218 12.98 -13.02 -6.17
N GLN A 219 12.26 -12.40 -5.23
CA GLN A 219 12.30 -12.74 -3.81
C GLN A 219 11.80 -14.17 -3.57
N GLN A 220 10.64 -14.54 -4.11
CA GLN A 220 10.10 -15.91 -4.06
C GLN A 220 11.10 -16.92 -4.64
N ALA A 221 11.67 -16.64 -5.82
CA ALA A 221 12.67 -17.50 -6.45
C ALA A 221 13.92 -17.66 -5.57
N LYS A 222 14.38 -16.59 -4.94
CA LYS A 222 15.54 -16.60 -4.07
C LYS A 222 15.28 -17.38 -2.77
N LEU A 223 14.14 -17.16 -2.13
CA LEU A 223 13.71 -17.90 -0.94
C LEU A 223 13.51 -19.38 -1.24
N GLN A 224 12.96 -19.71 -2.41
CA GLN A 224 12.86 -21.09 -2.89
C GLN A 224 14.25 -21.74 -3.04
N ARG A 225 15.24 -21.02 -3.58
CA ARG A 225 16.63 -21.52 -3.67
C ARG A 225 17.29 -21.71 -2.31
N LEU A 226 16.91 -20.89 -1.32
CA LEU A 226 17.30 -21.04 0.08
C LEU A 226 16.51 -22.14 0.82
N GLN A 227 15.71 -22.93 0.09
CA GLN A 227 14.93 -24.04 0.64
C GLN A 227 13.95 -23.62 1.73
N VAL A 228 13.42 -22.40 1.65
CA VAL A 228 12.37 -21.94 2.57
C VAL A 228 11.08 -22.71 2.24
N PRO A 229 10.45 -23.38 3.23
CA PRO A 229 9.18 -24.08 3.05
C PRO A 229 8.10 -23.20 2.43
N THR A 230 7.21 -23.82 1.63
CA THR A 230 6.07 -23.16 0.95
C THR A 230 6.45 -22.11 -0.11
N MET A 231 7.74 -21.77 -0.24
CA MET A 231 8.21 -20.74 -1.16
C MET A 231 8.36 -21.27 -2.58
N HIS A 232 7.63 -20.64 -3.49
CA HIS A 232 7.74 -20.82 -4.92
C HIS A 232 7.14 -19.60 -5.62
N ILE A 233 7.55 -19.37 -6.88
CA ILE A 233 6.98 -18.28 -7.67
C ILE A 233 5.49 -18.57 -7.89
N THR A 234 4.64 -17.65 -7.43
CA THR A 234 3.19 -17.80 -7.55
C THR A 234 2.49 -16.44 -7.59
N SER A 235 1.39 -16.39 -8.34
CA SER A 235 0.47 -15.25 -8.40
C SER A 235 -0.84 -15.53 -7.65
N ASP A 236 -1.02 -16.73 -7.11
CA ASP A 236 -2.23 -17.11 -6.38
C ASP A 236 -2.30 -16.38 -5.02
N PRO A 237 -3.34 -15.57 -4.74
CA PRO A 237 -3.48 -14.85 -3.48
C PRO A 237 -3.46 -15.77 -2.25
N SER A 238 -4.10 -16.94 -2.30
CA SER A 238 -4.18 -17.84 -1.14
C SER A 238 -2.81 -18.39 -0.75
N VAL A 239 -2.00 -18.78 -1.75
CA VAL A 239 -0.61 -19.22 -1.50
C VAL A 239 0.26 -18.04 -1.06
N ARG A 240 0.06 -16.84 -1.62
CA ARG A 240 0.80 -15.65 -1.18
C ARG A 240 0.54 -15.27 0.27
N GLU A 241 -0.69 -15.40 0.77
CA GLU A 241 -1.00 -15.19 2.18
C GLU A 241 -0.23 -16.16 3.09
N LEU A 242 -0.15 -17.44 2.71
CA LEU A 242 0.65 -18.43 3.43
C LEU A 242 2.14 -18.05 3.43
N GLN A 243 2.70 -17.72 2.26
CA GLN A 243 4.09 -17.27 2.14
C GLN A 243 4.37 -16.02 3.00
N GLN A 244 3.44 -15.08 3.06
CA GLN A 244 3.56 -13.89 3.90
C GLN A 244 3.60 -14.25 5.39
N ARG A 245 2.77 -15.19 5.86
CA ARG A 245 2.82 -15.68 7.26
C ARG A 245 4.18 -16.31 7.57
N VAL A 246 4.71 -17.13 6.67
CA VAL A 246 6.05 -17.73 6.81
C VAL A 246 7.14 -16.67 6.92
N ILE A 247 7.09 -15.62 6.11
CA ILE A 247 8.07 -14.51 6.15
C ILE A 247 7.91 -13.66 7.40
N GLN A 248 6.68 -13.36 7.83
CA GLN A 248 6.42 -12.65 9.07
C GLN A 248 6.98 -13.41 10.28
N LEU A 249 6.81 -14.73 10.30
CA LEU A 249 7.39 -15.56 11.34
C LEU A 249 8.92 -15.54 11.30
N LEU A 250 9.53 -15.75 10.13
CA LEU A 250 10.99 -15.70 9.98
C LEU A 250 11.56 -14.35 10.45
N THR A 251 10.96 -13.25 10.00
CA THR A 251 11.37 -11.91 10.43
C THR A 251 11.17 -11.68 11.94
N SER A 252 10.13 -12.25 12.54
CA SER A 252 9.92 -12.21 13.99
C SER A 252 10.96 -13.01 14.77
N ILE A 253 11.34 -14.21 14.30
CA ILE A 253 12.33 -15.07 14.96
C ILE A 253 13.73 -14.43 14.87
N MET A 254 14.06 -13.85 13.72
CA MET A 254 15.34 -13.19 13.47
C MET A 254 15.42 -11.81 14.16
N GLY A 255 14.28 -11.26 14.59
CA GLY A 255 14.21 -10.05 15.39
C GLY A 255 14.73 -8.79 14.68
N PRO A 256 15.20 -7.77 15.42
CA PRO A 256 15.65 -6.50 14.85
C PRO A 256 16.92 -6.62 13.99
N SER A 257 17.56 -7.78 13.91
CA SER A 257 18.78 -8.00 13.13
C SER A 257 18.60 -7.82 11.60
N ILE A 258 17.37 -7.67 11.12
CA ILE A 258 17.04 -7.41 9.70
C ILE A 258 16.71 -5.93 9.44
N LYS A 259 16.55 -5.10 10.49
CA LYS A 259 16.23 -3.68 10.34
C LYS A 259 17.47 -2.83 10.02
#